data_AF-A0AAV8XFM4-F1
#
_entry.id   AF-A0AAV8XFM4-F1
#
_cell.length_a   1.000
_cell.length_b   1.000
_cell.length_c   1.000
_cell.angle_alpha   90.00
_cell.angle_beta   90.00
_cell.angle_gamma   90.00
#
_symmetry.space_group_name_H-M   'P 1'
#
loop_
_entity.id
_entity.type
_entity.pdbx_description
1 polymer ?
#
loop_
_entity_poly.entity_id
_entity_poly.type
_entity_poly.pdbx_seq_one_letter_code
_entity_poly.pdbx_strand_id
1 'polypeptide(L)'
;MNLLQTGYTPILKEEEEKTQDINDDITECDFCVASLVKRIKRNITKSAKIDYIPLPKAEAKPIIHERPKSHLVLEKFNWQTDNLGEMLSSISTYGMKTTALDLTPGRHLLRLWIKSETSYVVQILSDTPIVIGCLEGLLFQMSQESQLLLHMSIEIASNYGKLVQAFGMPEFSIQLRSYYNSYKPNNYLTKAESSVVHETFYNLLYSTVEQCLTKSELRALSILFFKWQFPMRIDYIDELEFCNCYEDEEDVDFVKAMQWYTVRVQAFFRGIYERSLMKRHSPSHKEHLAIFEKLKSIYSAVFSAQKRFVTCPQLLRIFLNHPNLSQIRSKYAINDDIENVLTLQEILQTVKLPENDWALICRQPFFINYPDPVLVKINLFCDVSEYFVRVFDNDTKKEIRRYTNNVTVNRYDPNLNGYIVLCYGFSPEPKLISYKLSFAVKKRSSHKQTSYPSMHYTS
;
A
#
# COMPACT_ATOMS: atom_id res chain seq x y z
N MET A 1 -20.67 6.48 10.90
CA MET A 1 -21.71 7.27 10.20
C MET A 1 -22.30 6.36 9.12
N ASN A 2 -23.60 6.04 9.25
CA ASN A 2 -24.47 5.18 8.43
C ASN A 2 -23.89 3.93 7.73
N LEU A 3 -24.08 2.78 8.38
CA LEU A 3 -24.05 1.45 7.76
C LEU A 3 -25.51 0.98 7.57
N LEU A 4 -25.98 1.01 6.34
CA LEU A 4 -27.18 0.29 5.90
C LEU A 4 -26.90 -0.29 4.52
N GLN A 5 -26.57 -1.58 4.47
CA GLN A 5 -26.84 -2.46 3.34
C GLN A 5 -27.07 -3.86 3.92
N THR A 6 -28.25 -4.06 4.47
CA THR A 6 -28.82 -5.39 4.68
C THR A 6 -29.19 -5.95 3.31
N GLY A 7 -28.55 -7.05 2.92
CA GLY A 7 -28.99 -7.85 1.78
C GLY A 7 -30.40 -8.37 2.05
N TYR A 8 -31.34 -7.99 1.19
CA TYR A 8 -32.68 -8.53 1.14
C TYR A 8 -32.60 -10.04 0.84
N THR A 9 -33.13 -10.86 1.74
CA THR A 9 -33.61 -12.22 1.41
C THR A 9 -35.14 -12.15 1.46
N PRO A 10 -35.86 -12.63 0.42
CA PRO A 10 -37.31 -12.61 0.44
C PRO A 10 -37.80 -13.55 1.55
N ILE A 11 -38.68 -13.01 2.40
CA ILE A 11 -39.41 -13.73 3.43
C ILE A 11 -40.22 -14.84 2.74
N LEU A 12 -39.80 -16.09 2.93
CA LEU A 12 -40.65 -17.24 2.69
C LEU A 12 -41.82 -17.13 3.66
N LYS A 13 -43.02 -16.96 3.11
CA LYS A 13 -44.27 -17.04 3.86
C LYS A 13 -44.37 -18.45 4.45
N GLU A 14 -44.64 -18.52 5.74
CA GLU A 14 -45.03 -19.74 6.43
C GLU A 14 -46.26 -20.34 5.72
N GLU A 15 -46.13 -21.57 5.23
CA GLU A 15 -47.28 -22.40 4.92
C GLU A 15 -47.80 -22.96 6.25
N GLU A 16 -49.01 -22.54 6.62
CA GLU A 16 -49.75 -23.05 7.76
C GLU A 16 -50.05 -24.55 7.58
N GLU A 17 -49.46 -25.39 8.43
CA GLU A 17 -49.90 -26.77 8.64
C GLU A 17 -51.33 -26.75 9.21
N LYS A 18 -52.31 -27.10 8.38
CA LYS A 18 -53.67 -27.40 8.82
C LYS A 18 -53.70 -28.76 9.52
N THR A 19 -53.69 -28.75 10.84
CA THR A 19 -54.27 -29.84 11.65
C THR A 19 -55.78 -29.89 11.40
N GLN A 20 -56.23 -30.94 10.73
CA GLN A 20 -57.65 -31.30 10.68
C GLN A 20 -58.01 -32.04 11.97
N ASP A 21 -58.80 -31.41 12.82
CA ASP A 21 -59.55 -32.07 13.88
C ASP A 21 -60.63 -32.96 13.23
N ILE A 22 -60.49 -34.27 13.46
CA ILE A 22 -61.53 -35.25 13.15
C ILE A 22 -62.49 -35.26 14.34
N ASN A 23 -63.67 -34.68 14.15
CA ASN A 23 -64.82 -34.90 15.02
C ASN A 23 -65.35 -36.31 14.79
N ASP A 24 -65.27 -37.14 15.82
CA ASP A 24 -65.99 -38.40 15.95
C ASP A 24 -67.46 -38.10 16.29
N ASP A 25 -68.35 -38.25 15.30
CA ASP A 25 -69.74 -38.67 15.55
C ASP A 25 -69.80 -40.18 15.28
N ILE A 26 -69.79 -40.97 16.36
CA ILE A 26 -70.05 -42.41 16.32
C ILE A 26 -71.51 -42.63 16.69
N THR A 27 -72.32 -43.02 15.70
CA THR A 27 -73.54 -43.82 15.91
C THR A 27 -73.24 -45.29 15.60
N GLU A 28 -73.51 -46.13 16.60
CA GLU A 28 -73.89 -47.55 16.56
C GLU A 28 -73.26 -48.48 15.51
N CYS A 29 -72.58 -49.55 15.96
CA CYS A 29 -73.18 -50.90 16.00
C CYS A 29 -72.13 -52.00 16.34
N ASP A 30 -72.46 -52.77 17.39
CA ASP A 30 -72.10 -54.16 17.69
C ASP A 30 -70.86 -54.83 17.07
N PHE A 31 -69.79 -54.98 17.86
CA PHE A 31 -68.95 -56.17 17.82
C PHE A 31 -68.38 -56.51 19.21
N CYS A 32 -68.77 -57.67 19.74
CA CYS A 32 -68.51 -58.10 21.11
C CYS A 32 -67.01 -58.26 21.44
N VAL A 33 -66.51 -57.41 22.34
CA VAL A 33 -65.12 -57.36 22.88
C VAL A 33 -64.64 -58.71 23.44
N ALA A 34 -65.56 -59.60 23.85
CA ALA A 34 -65.22 -60.91 24.40
C ALA A 34 -64.56 -61.86 23.38
N SER A 35 -64.84 -61.69 22.08
CA SER A 35 -64.26 -62.52 21.01
C SER A 35 -62.83 -62.10 20.66
N LEU A 36 -62.49 -60.82 20.81
CA LEU A 36 -61.15 -60.29 20.53
C LEU A 36 -60.14 -60.73 21.60
N VAL A 37 -60.55 -60.73 22.87
CA VAL A 37 -59.68 -61.14 24.00
C VAL A 37 -59.34 -62.63 23.96
N LYS A 38 -60.26 -63.49 23.48
CA LYS A 38 -59.99 -64.93 23.27
C LYS A 38 -59.01 -65.20 22.12
N ARG A 39 -58.99 -64.33 21.09
CA ARG A 39 -58.04 -64.42 19.96
C ARG A 39 -56.63 -63.96 20.35
N ILE A 40 -56.53 -62.91 21.15
CA ILE A 40 -55.25 -62.39 21.67
C ILE A 40 -54.61 -63.39 22.64
N LYS A 41 -55.40 -64.02 23.54
CA LYS A 41 -54.86 -65.03 24.47
C LYS A 41 -54.39 -66.32 23.80
N ARG A 42 -54.96 -66.72 22.64
CA ARG A 42 -54.49 -67.92 21.89
C ARG A 42 -53.19 -67.68 21.13
N ASN A 43 -52.87 -66.44 20.76
CA ASN A 43 -51.65 -66.10 20.01
C ASN A 43 -50.43 -65.81 20.91
N ILE A 44 -50.62 -65.68 22.23
CA ILE A 44 -49.52 -65.41 23.17
C ILE A 44 -48.86 -66.70 23.71
N THR A 45 -49.48 -67.87 23.57
CA THR A 45 -49.00 -69.15 24.15
C THR A 45 -48.48 -70.18 23.15
N LYS A 46 -47.87 -69.75 22.05
CA LYS A 46 -46.97 -70.63 21.28
C LYS A 46 -45.63 -69.95 21.05
N SER A 47 -44.78 -70.11 22.05
CA SER A 47 -43.33 -69.95 21.99
C SER A 47 -42.74 -70.77 20.83
N ALA A 48 -42.13 -70.10 19.86
CA ALA A 48 -41.02 -70.66 19.10
C ALA A 48 -39.76 -69.97 19.63
N LYS A 49 -38.84 -70.77 20.20
CA LYS A 49 -37.50 -70.33 20.57
C LYS A 49 -36.82 -69.82 19.29
N ILE A 50 -36.49 -68.53 19.26
CA ILE A 50 -35.55 -67.97 18.30
C ILE A 50 -34.26 -67.77 19.09
N ASP A 51 -33.21 -68.45 18.66
CA ASP A 51 -31.88 -68.34 19.23
C ASP A 51 -31.38 -66.90 19.13
N TYR A 52 -30.96 -66.35 20.27
CA TYR A 52 -30.30 -65.05 20.35
C TYR A 52 -28.93 -65.14 19.68
N ILE A 53 -28.83 -64.62 18.46
CA ILE A 53 -27.56 -64.10 17.97
C ILE A 53 -27.41 -62.71 18.62
N PRO A 54 -26.38 -62.44 19.44
CA PRO A 54 -26.20 -61.12 20.00
C PRO A 54 -25.83 -60.17 18.85
N LEU A 55 -26.76 -59.30 18.46
CA LEU A 55 -26.43 -58.10 17.69
C LEU A 55 -25.37 -57.32 18.50
N PRO A 56 -24.31 -56.81 17.86
CA PRO A 56 -23.36 -55.95 18.56
C PRO A 56 -24.18 -54.80 19.15
N LYS A 57 -24.00 -54.54 20.45
CA LYS A 57 -24.52 -53.31 21.06
C LYS A 57 -23.91 -52.16 20.26
N ALA A 58 -24.68 -51.60 19.33
CA ALA A 58 -24.38 -50.31 18.76
C ALA A 58 -24.48 -49.34 19.92
N GLU A 59 -23.34 -49.01 20.51
CA GLU A 59 -23.20 -47.86 21.39
C GLU A 59 -23.79 -46.69 20.61
N ALA A 60 -24.98 -46.22 21.03
CA ALA A 60 -25.54 -44.99 20.52
C ALA A 60 -24.54 -43.90 20.90
N LYS A 61 -23.67 -43.54 19.96
CA LYS A 61 -22.81 -42.36 20.10
C LYS A 61 -23.78 -41.22 20.40
N PRO A 62 -23.60 -40.50 21.52
CA PRO A 62 -24.45 -39.36 21.79
C PRO A 62 -24.39 -38.45 20.57
N ILE A 63 -25.56 -38.05 20.06
CA ILE A 63 -25.63 -37.02 19.03
C ILE A 63 -25.11 -35.75 19.69
N ILE A 64 -23.81 -35.48 19.53
CA ILE A 64 -23.21 -34.22 19.94
C ILE A 64 -23.80 -33.20 18.96
N HIS A 65 -24.78 -32.43 19.41
CA HIS A 65 -25.11 -31.17 18.77
C HIS A 65 -23.90 -30.26 18.95
N GLU A 66 -22.92 -30.37 18.06
CA GLU A 66 -21.86 -29.37 17.96
C GLU A 66 -22.56 -28.05 17.62
N ARG A 67 -22.72 -27.18 18.62
CA ARG A 67 -23.16 -25.82 18.36
C ARG A 67 -22.19 -25.26 17.32
N PRO A 68 -22.65 -24.64 16.24
CA PRO A 68 -21.75 -24.13 15.24
C PRO A 68 -20.95 -22.98 15.84
N LYS A 69 -19.62 -23.10 15.77
CA LYS A 69 -18.69 -22.12 16.31
C LYS A 69 -18.44 -21.06 15.25
N SER A 70 -18.57 -19.78 15.63
CA SER A 70 -18.21 -18.68 14.74
C SER A 70 -16.71 -18.43 14.83
N HIS A 71 -16.10 -18.17 13.68
CA HIS A 71 -14.68 -17.90 13.53
C HIS A 71 -14.47 -16.53 12.89
N LEU A 72 -13.58 -15.75 13.49
CA LEU A 72 -13.06 -14.51 12.92
C LEU A 72 -11.54 -14.62 12.89
N VAL A 73 -10.94 -14.34 11.74
CA VAL A 73 -9.49 -14.33 11.55
C VAL A 73 -9.09 -12.98 10.98
N LEU A 74 -8.05 -12.40 11.56
CA LEU A 74 -7.44 -11.16 11.10
C LEU A 74 -6.08 -11.49 10.46
N GLU A 75 -5.99 -11.24 9.16
CA GLU A 75 -4.82 -11.50 8.33
C GLU A 75 -4.15 -10.18 7.94
N LYS A 76 -2.82 -10.13 7.94
CA LYS A 76 -2.07 -9.02 7.33
C LYS A 76 -2.18 -9.10 5.80
N PHE A 77 -2.84 -8.12 5.19
CA PHE A 77 -3.06 -8.10 3.75
C PHE A 77 -1.83 -7.52 3.01
N ASN A 78 -1.31 -8.28 2.05
CA ASN A 78 -0.29 -7.79 1.12
C ASN A 78 -0.89 -7.65 -0.27
N TRP A 79 -0.94 -6.44 -0.81
CA TRP A 79 -1.49 -6.19 -2.14
C TRP A 79 -0.60 -6.73 -3.27
N GLN A 80 0.69 -6.94 -3.01
CA GLN A 80 1.69 -7.36 -4.00
C GLN A 80 1.60 -8.86 -4.34
N THR A 81 0.88 -9.63 -3.53
CA THR A 81 0.76 -11.08 -3.67
C THR A 81 -0.67 -11.50 -3.44
N ASP A 82 -1.14 -12.56 -4.10
CA ASP A 82 -2.45 -13.13 -3.80
C ASP A 82 -2.38 -14.27 -2.76
N ASN A 83 -1.18 -14.56 -2.26
CA ASN A 83 -0.96 -15.48 -1.15
C ASN A 83 -1.57 -14.95 0.15
N LEU A 84 -2.02 -15.87 1.01
CA LEU A 84 -2.42 -15.53 2.37
C LEU A 84 -1.22 -14.96 3.14
N GLY A 85 -1.44 -13.84 3.79
CA GLY A 85 -0.49 -13.24 4.71
C GLY A 85 -0.50 -13.87 6.09
N GLU A 86 0.26 -13.27 6.99
CA GLU A 86 0.37 -13.72 8.37
C GLU A 86 -0.94 -13.50 9.13
N MET A 87 -1.37 -14.52 9.88
CA MET A 87 -2.49 -14.40 10.81
C MET A 87 -2.04 -13.64 12.06
N LEU A 88 -2.59 -12.45 12.26
CA LEU A 88 -2.28 -11.61 13.43
C LEU A 88 -3.10 -12.00 14.66
N SER A 89 -4.35 -12.39 14.46
CA SER A 89 -5.28 -12.73 15.55
C SER A 89 -6.41 -13.60 15.06
N SER A 90 -6.94 -14.45 15.94
CA SER A 90 -8.13 -15.26 15.67
C SER A 90 -9.05 -15.35 16.88
N ILE A 91 -10.34 -15.29 16.60
CA ILE A 91 -11.43 -15.46 17.55
C ILE A 91 -12.23 -16.67 17.09
N SER A 92 -12.51 -17.55 18.04
CA SER A 92 -13.40 -18.68 17.84
C SER A 92 -14.32 -18.76 19.04
N THR A 93 -15.63 -18.61 18.82
CA THR A 93 -16.60 -18.33 19.89
C THR A 93 -18.00 -18.86 19.53
N TYR A 94 -18.81 -19.15 20.55
CA TYR A 94 -20.24 -19.46 20.44
C TYR A 94 -21.14 -18.25 20.77
N GLY A 95 -20.52 -17.11 21.10
CA GLY A 95 -21.18 -15.87 21.52
C GLY A 95 -20.20 -14.71 21.49
N MET A 96 -20.18 -13.86 22.51
CA MET A 96 -19.29 -12.69 22.55
C MET A 96 -17.86 -13.07 22.95
N LYS A 97 -16.87 -12.64 22.16
CA LYS A 97 -15.45 -12.72 22.49
C LYS A 97 -14.73 -11.51 21.90
N THR A 98 -13.77 -10.97 22.64
CA THR A 98 -12.97 -9.82 22.24
C THR A 98 -11.49 -10.18 22.22
N THR A 99 -10.71 -9.43 21.46
CA THR A 99 -9.25 -9.49 21.45
C THR A 99 -8.71 -8.08 21.23
N ALA A 100 -7.55 -7.79 21.83
CA ALA A 100 -6.85 -6.53 21.61
C ALA A 100 -5.65 -6.81 20.69
N LEU A 101 -5.42 -5.91 19.73
CA LEU A 101 -4.30 -6.00 18.80
C LEU A 101 -3.42 -4.78 18.98
N ASP A 102 -2.14 -5.02 19.25
CA ASP A 102 -1.12 -3.97 19.31
C ASP A 102 -0.34 -3.98 17.99
N LEU A 103 -0.32 -2.84 17.30
CA LEU A 103 0.33 -2.68 16.00
C LEU A 103 1.39 -1.58 16.10
N THR A 104 2.50 -1.78 15.40
CA THR A 104 3.54 -0.75 15.31
C THR A 104 3.00 0.52 14.64
N PRO A 105 3.58 1.71 14.89
CA PRO A 105 3.17 2.92 14.17
C PRO A 105 3.35 2.76 12.66
N GLY A 106 2.30 3.03 11.89
CA GLY A 106 2.34 2.90 10.44
C GLY A 106 0.97 2.64 9.82
N ARG A 107 0.97 2.46 8.51
CA ARG A 107 -0.18 2.11 7.71
C ARG A 107 -0.31 0.60 7.60
N HIS A 108 -1.34 0.05 8.24
CA HIS A 108 -1.64 -1.37 8.21
C HIS A 108 -2.76 -1.69 7.24
N LEU A 109 -2.56 -2.73 6.44
CA LEU A 109 -3.58 -3.30 5.57
C LEU A 109 -3.95 -4.65 6.14
N LEU A 110 -5.23 -4.83 6.47
CA LEU A 110 -5.72 -6.01 7.15
C LEU A 110 -6.91 -6.60 6.37
N ARG A 111 -7.03 -7.92 6.40
CA ARG A 111 -8.16 -8.65 5.86
C ARG A 111 -8.87 -9.40 6.97
N LEU A 112 -10.18 -9.22 7.04
CA LEU A 112 -11.06 -9.89 7.99
C LEU A 112 -11.73 -11.08 7.31
N TRP A 113 -11.54 -12.27 7.86
CA TRP A 113 -12.26 -13.47 7.47
C TRP A 113 -13.28 -13.80 8.55
N ILE A 114 -14.54 -13.94 8.17
CA ILE A 114 -15.61 -14.25 9.10
C ILE A 114 -16.35 -15.46 8.55
N LYS A 115 -16.43 -16.52 9.36
CA LYS A 115 -17.32 -17.66 9.14
C LYS A 115 -18.26 -17.75 10.33
N SER A 116 -19.54 -17.54 10.08
CA SER A 116 -20.59 -17.67 11.09
C SER A 116 -21.82 -18.29 10.46
N GLU A 117 -22.40 -19.29 11.11
CA GLU A 117 -23.66 -19.91 10.69
C GLU A 117 -24.89 -19.16 11.26
N THR A 118 -24.64 -18.18 12.12
CA THR A 118 -25.66 -17.29 12.70
C THR A 118 -25.32 -15.83 12.43
N SER A 119 -26.32 -14.96 12.54
CA SER A 119 -26.13 -13.51 12.46
C SER A 119 -25.09 -13.06 13.48
N TYR A 120 -24.19 -12.18 13.06
CA TYR A 120 -23.09 -11.70 13.89
C TYR A 120 -23.00 -10.19 13.85
N VAL A 121 -22.36 -9.62 14.88
CA VAL A 121 -22.00 -8.21 14.94
C VAL A 121 -20.52 -8.14 15.27
N VAL A 122 -19.76 -7.42 14.45
CA VAL A 122 -18.35 -7.13 14.71
C VAL A 122 -18.25 -5.67 15.14
N GLN A 123 -17.67 -5.44 16.31
CA GLN A 123 -17.31 -4.12 16.81
C GLN A 123 -15.80 -3.99 16.81
N ILE A 124 -15.29 -2.97 16.13
CA ILE A 124 -13.87 -2.64 16.08
C ILE A 124 -13.71 -1.28 16.78
N LEU A 125 -12.88 -1.27 17.81
CA LEU A 125 -12.51 -0.07 18.55
C LEU A 125 -11.04 0.22 18.25
N SER A 126 -10.74 1.48 17.92
CA SER A 126 -9.38 1.91 17.69
C SER A 126 -9.17 3.35 18.12
N ASP A 127 -7.96 3.59 18.60
CA ASP A 127 -7.38 4.89 18.89
C ASP A 127 -6.91 5.63 17.63
N THR A 128 -6.82 4.92 16.49
CA THR A 128 -6.40 5.46 15.19
C THR A 128 -7.52 5.37 14.16
N PRO A 129 -7.48 6.19 13.10
CA PRO A 129 -8.48 6.13 12.04
C PRO A 129 -8.49 4.77 11.34
N ILE A 130 -9.62 4.07 11.38
CA ILE A 130 -9.85 2.81 10.66
C ILE A 130 -10.83 3.04 9.52
N VAL A 131 -10.51 2.48 8.35
CA VAL A 131 -11.41 2.41 7.20
C VAL A 131 -11.71 0.94 6.91
N ILE A 132 -12.99 0.57 6.96
CA ILE A 132 -13.48 -0.77 6.62
C ILE A 132 -14.24 -0.66 5.31
N GLY A 133 -13.95 -1.54 4.36
CA GLY A 133 -14.62 -1.54 3.06
C GLY A 133 -14.23 -2.73 2.21
N CYS A 134 -14.69 -2.71 0.95
CA CYS A 134 -14.32 -3.67 -0.07
C CYS A 134 -12.91 -3.39 -0.62
N LEU A 135 -12.39 -4.32 -1.44
CA LEU A 135 -11.08 -4.18 -2.08
C LEU A 135 -10.96 -2.88 -2.89
N GLU A 136 -12.03 -2.46 -3.56
CA GLU A 136 -12.06 -1.22 -4.33
C GLU A 136 -11.82 0.01 -3.44
N GLY A 137 -12.57 0.12 -2.34
CA GLY A 137 -12.38 1.20 -1.36
C GLY A 137 -10.97 1.16 -0.75
N LEU A 138 -10.43 -0.03 -0.49
CA LEU A 138 -9.06 -0.21 -0.01
C LEU A 138 -8.03 0.29 -1.01
N LEU A 139 -8.11 -0.11 -2.28
CA LEU A 139 -7.21 0.36 -3.34
C LEU A 139 -7.26 1.89 -3.43
N PHE A 140 -8.45 2.49 -3.42
CA PHE A 140 -8.61 3.95 -3.43
C PHE A 140 -7.90 4.60 -2.24
N GLN A 141 -8.07 4.07 -1.03
CA GLN A 141 -7.32 4.57 0.12
C GLN A 141 -5.81 4.43 -0.10
N MET A 142 -5.35 3.31 -0.66
CA MET A 142 -3.93 3.07 -0.96
C MET A 142 -3.36 4.03 -2.01
N SER A 143 -4.19 4.65 -2.85
CA SER A 143 -3.75 5.71 -3.77
C SER A 143 -3.34 7.01 -3.05
N GLN A 144 -3.83 7.22 -1.83
CA GLN A 144 -3.51 8.38 -1.01
C GLN A 144 -2.17 8.18 -0.28
N GLU A 145 -1.46 9.28 -0.04
CA GLU A 145 -0.20 9.28 0.71
C GLU A 145 -0.41 8.88 2.18
N SER A 146 0.62 8.27 2.78
CA SER A 146 0.58 7.95 4.22
C SER A 146 0.55 9.22 5.07
N GLN A 147 -0.26 9.19 6.13
CA GLN A 147 -0.31 10.27 7.12
C GLN A 147 1.05 10.52 7.76
N LEU A 148 1.87 9.49 8.00
CA LEU A 148 3.21 9.67 8.56
C LEU A 148 4.12 10.43 7.59
N LEU A 149 4.03 10.14 6.29
CA LEU A 149 4.79 10.85 5.26
C LEU A 149 4.35 12.32 5.15
N LEU A 150 3.03 12.57 5.22
CA LEU A 150 2.48 13.92 5.21
C LEU A 150 2.89 14.70 6.45
N HIS A 151 2.86 14.08 7.63
CA HIS A 151 3.31 14.67 8.88
C HIS A 151 4.79 15.05 8.81
N MET A 152 5.66 14.13 8.37
CA MET A 152 7.08 14.40 8.16
C MET A 152 7.30 15.54 7.14
N SER A 153 6.50 15.59 6.07
CA SER A 153 6.57 16.67 5.08
C SER A 153 6.23 18.04 5.69
N ILE A 154 5.21 18.11 6.56
CA ILE A 154 4.83 19.32 7.29
C ILE A 154 5.94 19.73 8.27
N GLU A 155 6.51 18.77 8.99
CA GLU A 155 7.57 19.01 9.97
C GLU A 155 8.84 19.57 9.32
N ILE A 156 9.28 18.97 8.20
CA ILE A 156 10.43 19.46 7.42
C ILE A 156 10.15 20.87 6.90
N ALA A 157 8.98 21.10 6.30
CA ALA A 157 8.60 22.42 5.78
C ALA A 157 8.58 23.48 6.90
N SER A 158 7.99 23.16 8.04
CA SER A 158 7.92 24.06 9.20
C SER A 158 9.31 24.38 9.74
N ASN A 159 10.16 23.38 9.92
CA ASN A 159 11.52 23.56 10.42
C ASN A 159 12.40 24.32 9.41
N TYR A 160 12.23 24.12 8.11
CA TYR A 160 12.89 24.94 7.09
C TYR A 160 12.44 26.41 7.18
N GLY A 161 11.14 26.66 7.31
CA GLY A 161 10.61 28.01 7.49
C GLY A 161 11.19 28.73 8.71
N LYS A 162 11.26 28.04 9.85
CA LYS A 162 11.90 28.55 11.09
C LYS A 162 13.40 28.79 10.90
N LEU A 163 14.09 27.89 10.19
CA LEU A 163 15.50 28.02 9.87
C LEU A 163 15.77 29.27 9.02
N VAL A 164 14.96 29.50 7.98
CA VAL A 164 15.06 30.70 7.16
C VAL A 164 14.81 31.96 8.00
N GLN A 165 13.77 31.97 8.84
CA GLN A 165 13.49 33.11 9.73
C GLN A 165 14.61 33.42 10.73
N ALA A 166 15.33 32.39 11.18
CA ALA A 166 16.48 32.54 12.06
C ALA A 166 17.79 32.88 11.33
N PHE A 167 17.76 33.10 10.01
CA PHE A 167 18.95 33.46 9.23
C PHE A 167 19.57 34.77 9.76
N GLY A 168 20.84 34.72 10.14
CA GLY A 168 21.56 35.84 10.78
C GLY A 168 21.28 36.04 12.28
N MET A 169 20.39 35.25 12.88
CA MET A 169 20.00 35.37 14.30
C MET A 169 20.79 34.40 15.19
N PRO A 170 20.96 34.68 16.50
CA PRO A 170 21.68 33.78 17.41
C PRO A 170 21.03 32.40 17.54
N GLU A 171 19.71 32.30 17.34
CA GLU A 171 18.95 31.05 17.39
C GLU A 171 19.20 30.14 16.17
N PHE A 172 19.92 30.61 15.14
CA PHE A 172 20.17 29.88 13.90
C PHE A 172 20.68 28.44 14.14
N SER A 173 21.66 28.29 15.03
CA SER A 173 22.26 26.98 15.33
C SER A 173 21.28 25.97 15.97
N ILE A 174 20.26 26.47 16.67
CA ILE A 174 19.21 25.66 17.28
C ILE A 174 18.21 25.25 16.19
N GLN A 175 17.77 26.20 15.35
CA GLN A 175 16.85 25.91 14.25
C GLN A 175 17.48 24.99 13.19
N LEU A 176 18.77 25.12 12.94
CA LEU A 176 19.51 24.23 12.02
C LEU A 176 19.52 22.79 12.54
N ARG A 177 19.73 22.59 13.84
CA ARG A 177 19.63 21.26 14.47
C ARG A 177 18.21 20.71 14.41
N SER A 178 17.20 21.55 14.68
CA SER A 178 15.78 21.15 14.56
C SER A 178 15.46 20.69 13.13
N TYR A 179 15.89 21.44 12.12
CA TYR A 179 15.75 21.07 10.73
C TYR A 179 16.46 19.76 10.39
N TYR A 180 17.69 19.56 10.86
CA TYR A 180 18.41 18.31 10.63
C TYR A 180 17.77 17.09 11.29
N ASN A 181 17.05 17.27 12.39
CA ASN A 181 16.34 16.18 13.05
C ASN A 181 15.01 15.85 12.37
N SER A 182 14.37 16.83 11.71
CA SER A 182 13.04 16.66 11.08
C SER A 182 12.95 15.61 9.97
N TYR A 183 14.08 15.27 9.32
CA TYR A 183 14.14 14.24 8.28
C TYR A 183 14.97 13.01 8.69
N LYS A 184 15.41 12.93 9.95
CA LYS A 184 16.11 11.75 10.50
C LYS A 184 15.10 10.74 11.05
N PRO A 185 15.45 9.45 11.10
CA PRO A 185 14.63 8.49 11.81
C PRO A 185 14.72 8.74 13.32
N ASN A 186 13.71 8.32 14.06
CA ASN A 186 13.71 8.38 15.53
C ASN A 186 14.74 7.42 16.15
N ASN A 187 15.13 6.38 15.41
CA ASN A 187 16.14 5.43 15.83
C ASN A 187 17.54 6.05 15.82
N TYR A 188 18.42 5.52 16.67
CA TYR A 188 19.80 5.98 16.77
C TYR A 188 20.57 5.82 15.44
N LEU A 189 21.23 6.91 15.04
CA LEU A 189 22.17 6.94 13.92
C LEU A 189 23.59 7.23 14.44
N THR A 190 24.56 6.48 13.94
CA THR A 190 25.98 6.82 14.11
C THR A 190 26.30 8.15 13.43
N LYS A 191 27.46 8.75 13.76
CA LYS A 191 27.92 9.99 13.14
C LYS A 191 28.11 9.84 11.62
N ALA A 192 28.61 8.70 11.18
CA ALA A 192 28.77 8.38 9.75
C ALA A 192 27.42 8.30 9.04
N GLU A 193 26.47 7.52 9.57
CA GLU A 193 25.11 7.42 9.03
C GLU A 193 24.40 8.78 8.99
N SER A 194 24.53 9.58 10.05
CA SER A 194 23.98 10.94 10.10
C SER A 194 24.56 11.84 9.02
N SER A 195 25.86 11.71 8.72
CA SER A 195 26.51 12.46 7.64
C SER A 195 25.98 12.04 6.27
N VAL A 196 25.83 10.73 6.03
CA VAL A 196 25.28 10.19 4.78
C VAL A 196 23.83 10.66 4.58
N VAL A 197 23.01 10.59 5.62
CA VAL A 197 21.62 11.10 5.62
C VAL A 197 21.59 12.58 5.26
N HIS A 198 22.40 13.39 5.93
CA HIS A 198 22.44 14.83 5.71
C HIS A 198 22.90 15.19 4.29
N GLU A 199 24.01 14.61 3.82
CA GLU A 199 24.53 14.88 2.47
C GLU A 199 23.53 14.44 1.39
N THR A 200 22.93 13.25 1.54
CA THR A 200 21.94 12.74 0.59
C THR A 200 20.71 13.66 0.54
N PHE A 201 20.17 14.05 1.69
CA PHE A 201 19.01 14.95 1.74
C PHE A 201 19.34 16.33 1.16
N TYR A 202 20.49 16.90 1.51
CA TYR A 202 20.93 18.20 1.00
C TYR A 202 21.08 18.18 -0.53
N ASN A 203 21.75 17.18 -1.09
CA ASN A 203 21.95 17.08 -2.54
C ASN A 203 20.62 16.94 -3.29
N LEU A 204 19.67 16.19 -2.73
CA LEU A 204 18.34 16.06 -3.31
C LEU A 204 17.56 17.37 -3.22
N LEU A 205 17.61 18.07 -2.09
CA LEU A 205 17.00 19.40 -1.97
C LEU A 205 17.63 20.38 -2.97
N TYR A 206 18.95 20.38 -3.09
CA TYR A 206 19.68 21.22 -4.04
C TYR A 206 19.23 20.96 -5.47
N SER A 207 19.15 19.68 -5.88
CA SER A 207 18.66 19.29 -7.21
C SER A 207 17.20 19.69 -7.45
N THR A 208 16.36 19.61 -6.42
CA THR A 208 14.95 20.03 -6.48
C THR A 208 14.83 21.54 -6.69
N VAL A 209 15.66 22.33 -5.99
CA VAL A 209 15.73 23.78 -6.16
C VAL A 209 16.28 24.13 -7.55
N GLU A 210 17.28 23.41 -8.05
CA GLU A 210 17.88 23.63 -9.37
C GLU A 210 16.87 23.44 -10.51
N GLN A 211 15.94 22.50 -10.36
CA GLN A 211 14.88 22.25 -11.35
C GLN A 211 13.80 23.34 -11.38
N CYS A 212 13.65 24.11 -10.30
CA CYS A 212 12.52 25.02 -10.12
C CYS A 212 12.91 26.50 -10.03
N LEU A 213 14.18 26.81 -9.76
CA LEU A 213 14.67 28.16 -9.43
C LEU A 213 16.02 28.47 -10.10
N THR A 214 16.50 29.70 -9.93
CA THR A 214 17.72 30.17 -10.61
C THR A 214 18.98 29.86 -9.80
N LYS A 215 20.15 30.08 -10.43
CA LYS A 215 21.47 29.98 -9.77
C LYS A 215 21.60 30.89 -8.53
N SER A 216 20.83 31.98 -8.45
CA SER A 216 20.85 32.88 -7.30
C SER A 216 20.25 32.25 -6.04
N GLU A 217 19.16 31.50 -6.17
CA GLU A 217 18.57 30.74 -5.07
C GLU A 217 19.46 29.56 -4.66
N LEU A 218 20.10 28.88 -5.62
CA LEU A 218 21.09 27.83 -5.32
C LEU A 218 22.25 28.37 -4.48
N ARG A 219 22.78 29.56 -4.83
CA ARG A 219 23.82 30.23 -4.04
C ARG A 219 23.32 30.59 -2.64
N ALA A 220 22.09 31.07 -2.50
CA ALA A 220 21.50 31.35 -1.18
C ALA A 220 21.40 30.07 -0.33
N LEU A 221 21.00 28.95 -0.94
CA LEU A 221 20.93 27.64 -0.27
C LEU A 221 22.32 27.18 0.20
N SER A 222 23.35 27.32 -0.63
CA SER A 222 24.74 27.00 -0.25
C SER A 222 25.23 27.88 0.91
N ILE A 223 24.85 29.16 0.93
CA ILE A 223 25.16 30.08 2.05
C ILE A 223 24.47 29.62 3.34
N LEU A 224 23.18 29.23 3.26
CA LEU A 224 22.41 28.78 4.42
C LEU A 224 23.05 27.58 5.12
N PHE A 225 23.54 26.60 4.36
CA PHE A 225 24.12 25.37 4.90
C PHE A 225 25.65 25.40 5.00
N PHE A 226 26.29 26.54 4.74
CA PHE A 226 27.74 26.69 4.67
C PHE A 226 28.41 25.65 3.75
N LYS A 227 27.74 25.30 2.65
CA LYS A 227 28.21 24.24 1.75
C LYS A 227 29.29 24.79 0.83
N TRP A 228 30.47 24.20 0.95
CA TRP A 228 31.58 24.47 0.08
C TRP A 228 31.25 24.04 -1.35
N GLN A 229 31.24 24.98 -2.28
CA GLN A 229 31.20 24.71 -3.71
C GLN A 229 32.50 25.25 -4.30
N PHE A 230 33.33 24.37 -4.85
CA PHE A 230 34.40 24.83 -5.73
C PHE A 230 33.71 25.53 -6.91
N PRO A 231 34.13 26.74 -7.32
CA PRO A 231 33.68 27.27 -8.59
C PRO A 231 34.18 26.32 -9.68
N MET A 232 33.33 25.41 -10.15
CA MET A 232 33.58 24.64 -11.35
C MET A 232 33.47 25.60 -12.54
N ARG A 233 34.63 26.09 -12.98
CA ARG A 233 35.07 26.24 -14.38
C ARG A 233 36.23 27.23 -14.42
N ILE A 234 37.42 26.70 -14.64
CA ILE A 234 38.25 27.26 -15.71
C ILE A 234 38.13 26.21 -16.81
N ASP A 235 37.49 26.56 -17.93
CA ASP A 235 37.36 25.72 -19.14
C ASP A 235 38.72 25.56 -19.87
N TYR A 236 39.83 25.54 -19.13
CA TYR A 236 41.18 25.25 -19.60
C TYR A 236 41.76 24.14 -18.73
N ILE A 237 41.26 22.94 -18.92
CA ILE A 237 42.12 21.76 -18.78
C ILE A 237 42.06 21.11 -20.16
N ASP A 238 42.73 21.74 -21.13
CA ASP A 238 43.37 20.97 -22.18
C ASP A 238 44.21 19.93 -21.45
N GLU A 239 43.85 18.66 -21.66
CA GLU A 239 44.69 17.48 -21.48
C GLU A 239 45.94 17.70 -20.61
N LEU A 240 45.74 17.89 -19.30
CA LEU A 240 46.81 17.57 -18.36
C LEU A 240 46.87 16.05 -18.34
N GLU A 241 47.59 15.50 -19.32
CA GLU A 241 48.23 14.19 -19.21
C GLU A 241 49.09 14.23 -17.95
N PHE A 242 48.51 13.86 -16.82
CA PHE A 242 49.30 13.50 -15.66
C PHE A 242 50.15 12.31 -16.11
N CYS A 243 51.46 12.53 -16.25
CA CYS A 243 52.41 11.46 -16.51
C CYS A 243 52.27 10.44 -15.37
N ASN A 244 51.55 9.35 -15.64
CA ASN A 244 51.53 8.15 -14.81
C ASN A 244 52.84 7.42 -15.08
N CYS A 245 53.93 7.97 -14.57
CA CYS A 245 55.27 7.39 -14.65
C CYS A 245 55.73 7.03 -13.24
N TYR A 246 55.05 6.06 -12.61
CA TYR A 246 55.36 5.61 -11.23
C TYR A 246 55.05 4.11 -11.10
N GLU A 247 56.08 3.27 -11.21
CA GLU A 247 56.00 1.80 -11.12
C GLU A 247 56.73 1.22 -9.88
N ASP A 248 57.24 2.04 -8.93
CA ASP A 248 58.09 1.54 -7.83
C ASP A 248 57.51 1.75 -6.41
N GLU A 249 57.91 0.89 -5.45
CA GLU A 249 57.44 0.89 -4.05
C GLU A 249 57.75 2.19 -3.26
N GLU A 250 58.74 2.99 -3.70
CA GLU A 250 59.05 4.32 -3.13
C GLU A 250 57.95 5.37 -3.41
N ASP A 251 57.05 5.10 -4.36
CA ASP A 251 55.99 6.03 -4.79
C ASP A 251 54.78 6.06 -3.85
N VAL A 252 54.61 5.03 -3.01
CA VAL A 252 53.49 4.99 -2.05
C VAL A 252 53.61 6.12 -1.03
N ASP A 253 54.82 6.44 -0.58
CA ASP A 253 55.04 7.50 0.41
C ASP A 253 54.96 8.89 -0.23
N PHE A 254 55.36 9.04 -1.50
CA PHE A 254 55.11 10.26 -2.27
C PHE A 254 53.62 10.50 -2.50
N VAL A 255 52.85 9.47 -2.86
CA VAL A 255 51.39 9.57 -3.03
C VAL A 255 50.71 9.92 -1.70
N LYS A 256 51.10 9.28 -0.58
CA LYS A 256 50.61 9.65 0.76
C LYS A 256 50.95 11.11 1.11
N ALA A 257 52.17 11.55 0.83
CA ALA A 257 52.59 12.93 1.07
C ALA A 257 51.76 13.90 0.20
N MET A 258 51.58 13.62 -1.08
CA MET A 258 50.79 14.44 -2.00
C MET A 258 49.31 14.51 -1.57
N GLN A 259 48.73 13.40 -1.14
CA GLN A 259 47.38 13.38 -0.53
C GLN A 259 47.32 14.23 0.74
N TRP A 260 48.34 14.14 1.62
CA TRP A 260 48.40 14.94 2.85
C TRP A 260 48.46 16.45 2.55
N TYR A 261 49.34 16.88 1.63
CA TYR A 261 49.42 18.27 1.20
C TYR A 261 48.12 18.73 0.51
N THR A 262 47.52 17.87 -0.31
CA THR A 262 46.22 18.15 -0.98
C THR A 262 45.12 18.41 0.05
N VAL A 263 44.97 17.54 1.05
CA VAL A 263 43.98 17.71 2.13
C VAL A 263 44.24 19.02 2.89
N ARG A 264 45.51 19.37 3.15
CA ARG A 264 45.87 20.58 3.88
C ARG A 264 45.54 21.86 3.09
N VAL A 265 45.85 21.87 1.79
CA VAL A 265 45.52 22.97 0.87
C VAL A 265 44.01 23.12 0.76
N GLN A 266 43.29 22.01 0.54
CA GLN A 266 41.82 22.00 0.49
C GLN A 266 41.21 22.53 1.79
N ALA A 267 41.71 22.10 2.95
CA ALA A 267 41.22 22.57 4.26
C ALA A 267 41.49 24.07 4.47
N PHE A 268 42.64 24.58 4.04
CA PHE A 268 42.97 26.01 4.12
C PHE A 268 41.99 26.86 3.31
N PHE A 269 41.82 26.53 2.03
CA PHE A 269 40.87 27.23 1.16
C PHE A 269 39.46 27.08 1.70
N ARG A 270 39.07 25.87 2.12
CA ARG A 270 37.79 25.57 2.79
C ARG A 270 37.45 26.56 3.89
N GLY A 271 38.38 26.75 4.82
CA GLY A 271 38.21 27.69 5.92
C GLY A 271 38.05 29.15 5.47
N ILE A 272 38.75 29.58 4.42
CA ILE A 272 38.62 30.97 3.91
C ILE A 272 37.20 31.23 3.38
N TYR A 273 36.66 30.31 2.58
CA TYR A 273 35.31 30.47 2.03
C TYR A 273 34.23 30.31 3.08
N GLU A 274 34.34 29.33 3.99
CA GLU A 274 33.35 29.16 5.06
C GLU A 274 33.28 30.45 5.90
N ARG A 275 34.42 31.08 6.22
CA ARG A 275 34.46 32.42 6.84
C ARG A 275 33.80 33.49 5.97
N SER A 276 33.97 33.43 4.64
CA SER A 276 33.29 34.35 3.71
C SER A 276 31.76 34.16 3.70
N LEU A 277 31.29 32.91 3.73
CA LEU A 277 29.86 32.59 3.84
C LEU A 277 29.29 33.06 5.19
N MET A 278 30.02 32.85 6.29
CA MET A 278 29.63 33.34 7.62
C MET A 278 29.49 34.86 7.65
N LYS A 279 30.37 35.60 6.95
CA LYS A 279 30.22 37.07 6.83
C LYS A 279 28.91 37.43 6.13
N ARG A 280 28.53 36.72 5.06
CA ARG A 280 27.26 36.95 4.33
C ARG A 280 26.01 36.55 5.11
N HIS A 281 26.16 35.62 6.06
CA HIS A 281 25.10 35.22 6.98
C HIS A 281 24.79 36.34 8.00
N SER A 282 25.76 37.21 8.32
CA SER A 282 25.56 38.30 9.28
C SER A 282 24.53 39.34 8.80
N PRO A 283 23.60 39.79 9.65
CA PRO A 283 22.65 40.87 9.32
C PRO A 283 23.31 42.18 8.90
N SER A 284 24.55 42.42 9.33
CA SER A 284 25.33 43.61 8.97
C SER A 284 25.90 43.59 7.54
N HIS A 285 25.81 42.47 6.83
CA HIS A 285 26.38 42.34 5.49
C HIS A 285 25.43 42.88 4.41
N LYS A 286 25.97 43.56 3.39
CA LYS A 286 25.19 44.22 2.32
C LYS A 286 24.28 43.25 1.54
N GLU A 287 24.75 42.02 1.31
CA GLU A 287 23.98 40.98 0.60
C GLU A 287 22.95 40.25 1.48
N HIS A 288 22.93 40.48 2.80
CA HIS A 288 22.13 39.67 3.74
C HIS A 288 20.63 39.65 3.39
N LEU A 289 20.03 40.83 3.21
CA LEU A 289 18.61 40.95 2.86
C LEU A 289 18.29 40.29 1.51
N ALA A 290 19.17 40.47 0.52
CA ALA A 290 19.00 39.83 -0.78
C ALA A 290 19.00 38.29 -0.65
N ILE A 291 19.93 37.73 0.13
CA ILE A 291 20.00 36.28 0.39
C ILE A 291 18.75 35.81 1.11
N PHE A 292 18.30 36.53 2.15
CA PHE A 292 17.10 36.18 2.91
C PHE A 292 15.85 36.11 2.03
N GLU A 293 15.64 37.08 1.13
CA GLU A 293 14.52 37.05 0.18
C GLU A 293 14.62 35.88 -0.81
N LYS A 294 15.84 35.51 -1.23
CA LYS A 294 16.06 34.29 -2.03
C LYS A 294 15.73 33.01 -1.27
N LEU A 295 16.04 32.93 0.02
CA LEU A 295 15.66 31.79 0.86
C LEU A 295 14.13 31.68 1.05
N LYS A 296 13.43 32.82 1.18
CA LYS A 296 11.95 32.85 1.18
C LYS A 296 11.36 32.38 -0.15
N SER A 297 12.00 32.73 -1.26
CA SER A 297 11.62 32.24 -2.59
C SER A 297 11.71 30.72 -2.66
N ILE A 298 12.78 30.11 -2.13
CA ILE A 298 12.91 28.65 -2.01
C ILE A 298 11.80 28.05 -1.17
N TYR A 299 11.52 28.61 0.01
CA TYR A 299 10.40 28.15 0.84
C TYR A 299 9.08 28.20 0.08
N SER A 300 8.79 29.30 -0.63
CA SER A 300 7.55 29.46 -1.40
C SER A 300 7.45 28.45 -2.56
N ALA A 301 8.58 28.15 -3.19
CA ALA A 301 8.65 27.25 -4.34
C ALA A 301 8.61 25.76 -3.97
N VAL A 302 9.10 25.37 -2.78
CA VAL A 302 9.26 23.94 -2.39
C VAL A 302 8.36 23.56 -1.20
N PHE A 303 8.23 24.45 -0.21
CA PHE A 303 7.68 24.14 1.13
C PHE A 303 6.39 24.93 1.47
N SER A 304 5.85 25.72 0.53
CA SER A 304 4.60 26.46 0.75
C SER A 304 3.42 25.53 1.04
N ALA A 305 2.36 26.08 1.64
CA ALA A 305 1.16 25.29 2.02
C ALA A 305 0.57 24.49 0.85
N GLN A 306 0.62 25.04 -0.35
CA GLN A 306 0.10 24.40 -1.56
C GLN A 306 1.07 23.34 -2.11
N LYS A 307 2.38 23.60 -2.09
CA LYS A 307 3.38 22.73 -2.73
C LYS A 307 3.93 21.63 -1.82
N ARG A 308 3.89 21.82 -0.50
CA ARG A 308 4.45 20.86 0.47
C ARG A 308 3.83 19.46 0.36
N PHE A 309 2.56 19.35 -0.05
CA PHE A 309 1.88 18.06 -0.19
C PHE A 309 2.20 17.32 -1.49
N VAL A 310 2.93 17.97 -2.42
CA VAL A 310 3.36 17.37 -3.68
C VAL A 310 4.88 17.19 -3.67
N THR A 311 5.62 18.29 -3.52
CA THR A 311 7.08 18.31 -3.67
C THR A 311 7.80 17.59 -2.52
N CYS A 312 7.35 17.76 -1.27
CA CYS A 312 8.03 17.12 -0.13
C CYS A 312 7.84 15.60 -0.08
N PRO A 313 6.64 15.03 -0.29
CA PRO A 313 6.48 13.58 -0.43
C PRO A 313 7.31 13.00 -1.58
N GLN A 314 7.40 13.70 -2.71
CA GLN A 314 8.25 13.28 -3.84
C GLN A 314 9.74 13.29 -3.44
N LEU A 315 10.21 14.37 -2.83
CA LEU A 315 11.58 14.48 -2.31
C LEU A 315 11.90 13.36 -1.31
N LEU A 316 11.00 13.10 -0.35
CA LEU A 316 11.15 12.04 0.64
C LEU A 316 11.15 10.64 0.03
N ARG A 317 10.32 10.38 -0.99
CA ARG A 317 10.34 9.11 -1.73
C ARG A 317 11.67 8.90 -2.46
N ILE A 318 12.18 9.93 -3.13
CA ILE A 318 13.49 9.86 -3.80
C ILE A 318 14.59 9.64 -2.75
N PHE A 319 14.53 10.39 -1.64
CA PHE A 319 15.47 10.29 -0.53
C PHE A 319 15.52 8.88 0.04
N LEU A 320 14.39 8.30 0.42
CA LEU A 320 14.34 6.95 1.03
C LEU A 320 14.67 5.83 0.04
N ASN A 321 14.44 6.03 -1.25
CA ASN A 321 14.85 5.09 -2.30
C ASN A 321 16.28 5.32 -2.79
N HIS A 322 17.02 6.30 -2.25
CA HIS A 322 18.38 6.60 -2.70
C HIS A 322 19.35 5.46 -2.32
N PRO A 323 20.25 5.00 -3.22
CA PRO A 323 21.16 3.87 -2.97
C PRO A 323 22.00 4.03 -1.69
N ASN A 324 22.48 5.24 -1.42
CA ASN A 324 23.27 5.56 -0.21
C ASN A 324 22.52 5.30 1.11
N LEU A 325 21.19 5.24 1.10
CA LEU A 325 20.40 4.97 2.29
C LEU A 325 19.96 3.51 2.44
N SER A 326 20.35 2.61 1.54
CA SER A 326 19.93 1.20 1.56
C SER A 326 20.05 0.52 2.93
N GLN A 327 21.13 0.78 3.67
CA GLN A 327 21.35 0.22 5.02
C GLN A 327 20.63 0.96 6.16
N ILE A 328 20.25 2.22 5.94
CA ILE A 328 19.61 3.10 6.94
C ILE A 328 18.08 3.09 6.78
N ARG A 329 17.60 2.77 5.58
CA ARG A 329 16.20 2.84 5.16
C ARG A 329 15.25 2.09 6.09
N SER A 330 15.65 0.93 6.59
CA SER A 330 14.86 0.11 7.54
C SER A 330 14.64 0.79 8.90
N LYS A 331 15.44 1.80 9.25
CA LYS A 331 15.29 2.60 10.48
C LYS A 331 14.16 3.64 10.37
N TYR A 332 13.62 3.89 9.18
CA TYR A 332 12.50 4.80 8.99
C TYR A 332 11.17 4.04 9.09
N ALA A 333 10.36 4.36 10.10
CA ALA A 333 9.01 3.76 10.25
C ALA A 333 8.13 3.96 9.00
N ILE A 334 8.31 5.07 8.29
CA ILE A 334 7.58 5.39 7.06
C ILE A 334 7.97 4.54 5.85
N ASN A 335 9.02 3.71 5.96
CA ASN A 335 9.47 2.90 4.84
C ASN A 335 8.38 1.91 4.38
N ASP A 336 7.77 1.22 5.34
CA ASP A 336 6.76 0.19 5.07
C ASP A 336 5.47 0.83 4.53
N ASP A 337 5.16 2.04 4.97
CA ASP A 337 4.02 2.82 4.48
C ASP A 337 4.17 3.17 3.00
N ILE A 338 5.37 3.63 2.59
CA ILE A 338 5.66 4.03 1.22
C ILE A 338 5.53 2.85 0.26
N GLU A 339 5.82 1.64 0.72
CA GLU A 339 5.67 0.41 -0.05
C GLU A 339 4.22 0.08 -0.42
N ASN A 340 3.29 0.56 0.40
CA ASN A 340 1.86 0.31 0.30
C ASN A 340 1.08 1.44 -0.40
N VAL A 341 1.76 2.50 -0.86
CA VAL A 341 1.11 3.56 -1.63
C VAL A 341 1.10 3.19 -3.11
N LEU A 342 -0.07 3.33 -3.73
CA LEU A 342 -0.33 2.96 -5.11
C LEU A 342 -0.50 4.18 -6.00
N THR A 343 -0.22 3.99 -7.28
CA THR A 343 -0.80 4.77 -8.37
C THR A 343 -1.94 3.93 -8.92
N LEU A 344 -3.14 4.52 -8.96
CA LEU A 344 -4.31 3.90 -9.56
C LEU A 344 -4.63 4.57 -10.89
N GLN A 345 -4.99 3.74 -11.87
CA GLN A 345 -5.61 4.19 -13.10
C GLN A 345 -6.92 3.42 -13.27
N GLU A 346 -8.02 4.15 -13.38
CA GLU A 346 -9.36 3.58 -13.42
C GLU A 346 -10.08 3.98 -14.69
N ILE A 347 -10.79 3.02 -15.28
CA ILE A 347 -11.62 3.21 -16.47
C ILE A 347 -13.04 2.80 -16.10
N LEU A 348 -13.94 3.77 -16.08
CA LEU A 348 -15.36 3.58 -15.78
C LEU A 348 -16.18 3.73 -17.06
N GLN A 349 -16.91 2.68 -17.43
CA GLN A 349 -17.77 2.68 -18.62
C GLN A 349 -19.00 1.79 -18.39
N THR A 350 -19.87 1.75 -19.38
CA THR A 350 -21.05 0.88 -19.41
C THR A 350 -21.08 0.07 -20.70
N VAL A 351 -21.53 -1.17 -20.61
CA VAL A 351 -21.67 -2.07 -21.77
C VAL A 351 -22.95 -2.87 -21.66
N LYS A 352 -23.59 -3.15 -22.81
CA LYS A 352 -24.75 -4.04 -22.88
C LYS A 352 -24.26 -5.45 -23.10
N LEU A 353 -24.58 -6.35 -22.17
CA LEU A 353 -24.35 -7.77 -22.35
C LEU A 353 -25.57 -8.41 -23.04
N PRO A 354 -25.34 -9.32 -23.99
CA PRO A 354 -26.39 -10.13 -24.60
C PRO A 354 -26.95 -11.15 -23.60
N GLU A 355 -28.10 -11.72 -23.95
CA GLU A 355 -28.75 -12.78 -23.19
C GLU A 355 -28.05 -14.12 -23.39
N ASN A 356 -27.78 -14.85 -22.31
CA ASN A 356 -27.25 -16.22 -22.31
C ASN A 356 -25.98 -16.41 -23.17
N ASP A 357 -25.13 -15.38 -23.26
CA ASP A 357 -23.90 -15.44 -24.04
C ASP A 357 -22.74 -14.67 -23.37
N TRP A 358 -21.52 -15.07 -23.73
CA TRP A 358 -20.29 -14.39 -23.32
C TRP A 358 -20.03 -13.21 -24.24
N ALA A 359 -19.93 -12.01 -23.69
CA ALA A 359 -19.55 -10.83 -24.45
C ALA A 359 -18.32 -10.15 -23.87
N LEU A 360 -17.61 -9.45 -24.77
CA LEU A 360 -16.50 -8.59 -24.40
C LEU A 360 -17.03 -7.39 -23.63
N ILE A 361 -16.62 -7.25 -22.36
CA ILE A 361 -16.89 -6.07 -21.54
C ILE A 361 -15.98 -4.93 -21.98
N CYS A 362 -14.67 -5.19 -22.06
CA CYS A 362 -13.71 -4.18 -22.47
C CYS A 362 -12.42 -4.78 -23.04
N ARG A 363 -11.78 -4.01 -23.93
CA ARG A 363 -10.44 -4.27 -24.44
C ARG A 363 -9.58 -3.04 -24.19
N GLN A 364 -8.54 -3.18 -23.36
CA GLN A 364 -7.69 -2.07 -22.97
C GLN A 364 -6.20 -2.40 -23.18
N PRO A 365 -5.50 -1.67 -24.08
CA PRO A 365 -4.05 -1.76 -24.17
C PRO A 365 -3.35 -0.97 -23.05
N PHE A 366 -2.19 -1.42 -22.61
CA PHE A 366 -1.29 -0.68 -21.71
C PHE A 366 0.18 -1.01 -21.98
N PHE A 367 1.08 -0.07 -21.64
CA PHE A 367 2.51 -0.16 -21.94
C PHE A 367 3.34 -0.03 -20.67
N ILE A 368 4.43 -0.79 -20.61
CA ILE A 368 5.43 -0.66 -19.55
C ILE A 368 6.64 0.05 -20.12
N ASN A 369 6.69 1.36 -19.90
CA ASN A 369 7.77 2.24 -20.41
C ASN A 369 8.92 2.43 -19.40
N TYR A 370 8.96 1.60 -18.35
CA TYR A 370 10.04 1.62 -17.37
C TYR A 370 11.14 0.64 -17.79
N PRO A 371 12.42 0.89 -17.45
CA PRO A 371 13.49 -0.05 -17.73
C PRO A 371 13.37 -1.33 -16.88
N ASP A 372 12.82 -1.20 -15.67
CA ASP A 372 12.64 -2.33 -14.75
C ASP A 372 11.19 -2.84 -14.78
N PRO A 373 10.99 -4.17 -14.64
CA PRO A 373 9.66 -4.76 -14.55
C PRO A 373 8.81 -4.12 -13.46
N VAL A 374 7.51 -4.01 -13.73
CA VAL A 374 6.54 -3.34 -12.86
C VAL A 374 5.52 -4.36 -12.37
N LEU A 375 5.24 -4.31 -11.07
CA LEU A 375 4.17 -5.11 -10.48
C LEU A 375 2.84 -4.38 -10.71
N VAL A 376 1.90 -5.05 -11.40
CA VAL A 376 0.58 -4.49 -11.70
C VAL A 376 -0.48 -5.46 -11.17
N LYS A 377 -1.44 -4.91 -10.43
CA LYS A 377 -2.67 -5.61 -10.03
C LYS A 377 -3.81 -5.07 -10.87
N ILE A 378 -4.51 -5.95 -11.58
CA ILE A 378 -5.59 -5.60 -12.50
C ILE A 378 -6.89 -6.16 -11.91
N ASN A 379 -7.87 -5.28 -11.68
CA ASN A 379 -9.16 -5.65 -11.11
C ASN A 379 -10.29 -5.13 -11.98
N LEU A 380 -11.26 -6.00 -12.27
CA LEU A 380 -12.54 -5.61 -12.86
C LEU A 380 -13.60 -5.63 -11.76
N PHE A 381 -14.21 -4.47 -11.51
CA PHE A 381 -15.37 -4.34 -10.62
C PHE A 381 -16.61 -4.17 -11.50
N CYS A 382 -17.56 -5.11 -11.42
CA CYS A 382 -18.81 -5.07 -12.18
C CYS A 382 -19.91 -5.90 -11.51
N ASP A 383 -21.16 -5.62 -11.85
CA ASP A 383 -22.35 -6.29 -11.28
C ASP A 383 -22.72 -7.59 -12.03
N VAL A 384 -21.70 -8.35 -12.44
CA VAL A 384 -21.84 -9.62 -13.17
C VAL A 384 -21.21 -10.73 -12.33
N SER A 385 -21.96 -11.82 -12.11
CA SER A 385 -21.49 -12.96 -11.32
C SER A 385 -20.39 -13.73 -12.03
N GLU A 386 -20.46 -13.83 -13.35
CA GLU A 386 -19.55 -14.60 -14.19
C GLU A 386 -18.77 -13.68 -15.13
N TYR A 387 -17.48 -13.54 -14.87
CA TYR A 387 -16.58 -12.72 -15.68
C TYR A 387 -15.18 -13.31 -15.74
N PHE A 388 -14.41 -12.92 -16.76
CA PHE A 388 -13.00 -13.26 -16.91
C PHE A 388 -12.18 -12.04 -17.29
N VAL A 389 -11.06 -11.82 -16.61
CA VAL A 389 -10.02 -10.85 -17.00
C VAL A 389 -8.83 -11.62 -17.55
N ARG A 390 -8.39 -11.32 -18.77
CA ARG A 390 -7.24 -11.93 -19.44
C ARG A 390 -6.24 -10.87 -19.86
N VAL A 391 -4.94 -11.15 -19.74
CA VAL A 391 -3.90 -10.26 -20.27
C VAL A 391 -3.01 -11.00 -21.25
N PHE A 392 -2.79 -10.40 -22.41
CA PHE A 392 -1.90 -10.90 -23.45
C PHE A 392 -0.73 -9.96 -23.63
N ASP A 393 0.46 -10.55 -23.76
CA ASP A 393 1.67 -9.87 -24.21
C ASP A 393 1.70 -9.86 -25.74
N ASN A 394 1.67 -8.67 -26.35
CA ASN A 394 1.68 -8.57 -27.81
C ASN A 394 3.05 -8.86 -28.41
N ASP A 395 4.14 -8.72 -27.65
CA ASP A 395 5.49 -9.01 -28.12
C ASP A 395 5.71 -10.53 -28.19
N THR A 396 5.36 -11.24 -27.13
CA THR A 396 5.53 -12.71 -27.07
C THR A 396 4.34 -13.50 -27.61
N LYS A 397 3.19 -12.83 -27.83
CA LYS A 397 1.90 -13.44 -28.21
C LYS A 397 1.40 -14.49 -27.22
N LYS A 398 1.82 -14.39 -25.95
CA LYS A 398 1.46 -15.33 -24.88
C LYS A 398 0.51 -14.66 -23.89
N GLU A 399 -0.39 -15.48 -23.34
CA GLU A 399 -1.23 -15.06 -22.22
C GLU A 399 -0.42 -15.06 -20.92
N ILE A 400 -0.57 -14.00 -20.13
CA ILE A 400 0.00 -13.92 -18.79
C ILE A 400 -0.74 -14.88 -17.86
N ARG A 401 0.00 -15.62 -17.04
CA ARG A 401 -0.54 -16.68 -16.19
C ARG A 401 -1.68 -16.19 -15.28
N ARG A 402 -2.74 -17.00 -15.19
CA ARG A 402 -3.91 -16.80 -14.33
C ARG A 402 -4.01 -17.92 -13.31
N TYR A 403 -4.57 -17.62 -12.14
CA TYR A 403 -4.93 -18.62 -11.13
C TYR A 403 -6.45 -18.66 -10.87
N THR A 404 -7.19 -17.59 -11.19
CA THR A 404 -8.66 -17.49 -11.03
C THR A 404 -9.28 -16.64 -12.16
N ASN A 405 -10.55 -16.24 -12.02
CA ASN A 405 -11.24 -15.32 -12.93
C ASN A 405 -10.55 -13.96 -13.10
N ASN A 406 -9.69 -13.58 -12.14
CA ASN A 406 -8.87 -12.38 -12.21
C ASN A 406 -7.43 -12.70 -12.63
N VAL A 407 -6.83 -11.76 -13.36
CA VAL A 407 -5.37 -11.78 -13.53
C VAL A 407 -4.79 -11.40 -12.18
N THR A 408 -4.07 -12.35 -11.58
CA THR A 408 -3.36 -12.15 -10.31
C THR A 408 -2.37 -11.02 -10.42
N VAL A 409 -1.90 -10.54 -9.27
CA VAL A 409 -0.79 -9.58 -9.24
C VAL A 409 0.39 -10.19 -9.99
N ASN A 410 0.85 -9.54 -11.07
CA ASN A 410 1.90 -10.08 -11.93
C ASN A 410 2.98 -9.03 -12.19
N ARG A 411 4.19 -9.53 -12.50
CA ARG A 411 5.30 -8.70 -12.96
C ARG A 411 5.20 -8.57 -14.48
N TYR A 412 5.17 -7.34 -14.95
CA TYR A 412 5.10 -7.00 -16.37
C TYR A 412 6.42 -6.37 -16.78
N ASP A 413 7.04 -6.95 -17.81
CA ASP A 413 8.32 -6.52 -18.34
C ASP A 413 8.15 -5.31 -19.29
N PRO A 414 9.21 -4.54 -19.54
CA PRO A 414 9.19 -3.49 -20.55
C PRO A 414 8.86 -4.08 -21.92
N ASN A 415 8.02 -3.38 -22.70
CA ASN A 415 7.52 -3.90 -23.98
C ASN A 415 7.51 -2.85 -25.08
N LEU A 416 7.44 -3.31 -26.33
CA LEU A 416 7.34 -2.46 -27.52
C LEU A 416 5.90 -2.36 -28.01
N ASN A 417 5.19 -3.49 -28.14
CA ASN A 417 3.83 -3.54 -28.68
C ASN A 417 2.73 -3.51 -27.60
N GLY A 418 3.09 -3.34 -26.33
CA GLY A 418 2.14 -3.27 -25.24
C GLY A 418 1.59 -4.63 -24.78
N TYR A 419 0.85 -4.58 -23.68
CA TYR A 419 -0.04 -5.65 -23.24
C TYR A 419 -1.49 -5.28 -23.59
N ILE A 420 -2.36 -6.28 -23.74
CA ILE A 420 -3.81 -6.08 -23.90
C ILE A 420 -4.55 -6.80 -22.79
N VAL A 421 -5.40 -6.06 -22.07
CA VAL A 421 -6.40 -6.61 -21.16
C VAL A 421 -7.70 -6.84 -21.91
N LEU A 422 -8.23 -8.06 -21.84
CA LEU A 422 -9.57 -8.42 -22.33
C LEU A 422 -10.42 -8.86 -21.15
N CYS A 423 -11.55 -8.18 -20.96
CA CYS A 423 -12.55 -8.55 -19.96
C CYS A 423 -13.78 -9.11 -20.66
N TYR A 424 -14.27 -10.25 -20.20
CA TYR A 424 -15.48 -10.90 -20.68
C TYR A 424 -16.47 -11.05 -19.54
N GLY A 425 -17.77 -11.00 -19.85
CA GLY A 425 -18.84 -11.24 -18.90
C GLY A 425 -19.94 -12.09 -19.53
N PHE A 426 -20.60 -12.87 -18.69
CA PHE A 426 -21.79 -13.64 -19.05
C PHE A 426 -22.98 -13.13 -18.26
N SER A 427 -24.13 -12.97 -18.93
CA SER A 427 -25.38 -12.57 -18.30
C SER A 427 -26.51 -13.47 -18.78
N PRO A 428 -27.33 -14.05 -17.88
CA PRO A 428 -28.47 -14.86 -18.29
C PRO A 428 -29.57 -14.04 -18.95
N GLU A 429 -29.62 -12.73 -18.68
CA GLU A 429 -30.57 -11.77 -19.22
C GLU A 429 -29.83 -10.59 -19.85
N PRO A 430 -30.40 -9.91 -20.86
CA PRO A 430 -29.77 -8.74 -21.45
C PRO A 430 -29.70 -7.60 -20.42
N LYS A 431 -28.48 -7.23 -20.03
CA LYS A 431 -28.25 -6.30 -18.93
C LYS A 431 -27.28 -5.20 -19.37
N LEU A 432 -27.66 -3.94 -19.10
CA LEU A 432 -26.72 -2.84 -19.13
C LEU A 432 -25.93 -2.87 -17.83
N ILE A 433 -24.63 -3.09 -17.92
CA ILE A 433 -23.75 -3.13 -16.74
C ILE A 433 -22.86 -1.89 -16.72
N SER A 434 -22.57 -1.40 -15.53
CA SER A 434 -21.43 -0.51 -15.30
C SER A 434 -20.25 -1.34 -14.84
N TYR A 435 -19.07 -1.00 -15.33
CA TYR A 435 -17.83 -1.63 -14.90
C TYR A 435 -16.75 -0.59 -14.62
N LYS A 436 -15.84 -0.96 -13.74
CA LYS A 436 -14.61 -0.23 -13.44
C LYS A 436 -13.42 -1.16 -13.59
N LEU A 437 -12.57 -0.89 -14.57
CA LEU A 437 -11.29 -1.57 -14.73
C LEU A 437 -10.22 -0.73 -14.01
N SER A 438 -9.58 -1.30 -13.01
CA SER A 438 -8.56 -0.65 -12.19
C SER A 438 -7.20 -1.30 -12.42
N PHE A 439 -6.20 -0.48 -12.72
CA PHE A 439 -4.79 -0.84 -12.75
C PHE A 439 -4.11 -0.21 -11.54
N ALA A 440 -3.59 -1.06 -10.65
CA ALA A 440 -2.93 -0.64 -9.44
C ALA A 440 -1.44 -1.00 -9.48
N VAL A 441 -0.60 0.01 -9.29
CA VAL A 441 0.86 -0.09 -9.39
C VAL A 441 1.51 0.57 -8.18
N LYS A 442 2.64 0.05 -7.68
CA LYS A 442 3.41 0.72 -6.62
C LYS A 442 3.79 2.14 -7.06
N LYS A 443 3.47 3.14 -6.24
CA LYS A 443 3.84 4.54 -6.53
C LYS A 443 5.35 4.71 -6.47
N ARG A 444 5.99 4.88 -7.64
CA ARG A 444 7.43 5.12 -7.77
C ARG A 444 7.76 6.61 -7.70
N SER A 445 8.96 6.93 -7.23
CA SER A 445 9.54 8.28 -7.26
C SER A 445 9.88 8.64 -8.71
N SER A 446 9.12 9.56 -9.31
CA SER A 446 9.38 10.04 -10.67
C SER A 446 10.44 11.16 -10.64
N HIS A 447 11.64 10.92 -11.19
CA HIS A 447 12.59 12.03 -11.47
C HIS A 447 12.17 12.88 -12.67
N LYS A 448 11.24 12.39 -13.49
CA LYS A 448 10.51 13.12 -14.52
C LYS A 448 9.09 12.59 -14.45
N GLN A 449 8.09 13.45 -14.28
CA GLN A 449 6.75 13.09 -14.74
C GLN A 449 6.88 12.87 -16.25
N THR A 450 7.20 11.65 -16.66
CA THR A 450 6.82 11.20 -17.99
C THR A 450 5.31 11.20 -17.95
N SER A 451 4.73 12.11 -18.72
CA SER A 451 3.35 12.01 -19.17
C SER A 451 3.06 10.55 -19.44
N TYR A 452 2.14 9.97 -18.66
CA TYR A 452 1.49 8.73 -19.06
C TYR A 452 1.01 8.91 -20.50
N PRO A 453 1.12 7.88 -21.35
CA PRO A 453 0.66 8.01 -22.73
C PRO A 453 -0.78 8.50 -22.69
N SER A 454 -1.02 9.65 -23.35
CA SER A 454 -2.36 10.11 -23.66
C SER A 454 -3.05 8.97 -24.39
N MET A 455 -4.01 8.34 -23.71
CA MET A 455 -4.85 7.32 -24.32
C MET A 455 -5.72 8.02 -25.35
N HIS A 456 -5.35 7.89 -26.62
CA HIS A 456 -6.22 8.27 -27.73
C HIS A 456 -7.40 7.29 -27.75
N TYR A 457 -8.59 7.81 -27.47
CA TYR A 457 -9.84 7.14 -27.73
C TYR A 457 -10.03 7.06 -29.25
N THR A 458 -9.91 5.87 -29.82
CA THR A 458 -10.59 5.59 -31.09
C THR A 458 -11.90 4.90 -30.73
N SER A 459 -12.97 5.68 -30.88
CA SER A 459 -14.38 5.28 -30.85
C SER A 459 -14.69 4.08 -31.73
#